data_AF-A0A8T3W3U4-F1
#
_entry.id   AF-A0A8T3W3U4-F1
#
_cell.length_a   1.000
_cell.length_b   1.000
_cell.length_c   1.000
_cell.angle_alpha   90.00
_cell.angle_beta   90.00
_cell.angle_gamma   90.00
#
_symmetry.space_group_name_H-M   'P 1'
#
loop_
_entity.id
_entity.type
_entity.pdbx_description
1 polymer ?
#
loop_
_entity_poly.entity_id
_entity_poly.type
_entity_poly.pdbx_seq_one_letter_code
_entity_poly.pdbx_strand_id
1 'polypeptide(L)'
;MKLFKRKEDWKNNLDDESKQLLSEVLDSTKKHRYAYNSADDVKIAQLWTALVELKKELNRTNELLGKLQEPWKAIVSVGEEEKRKTVEKLVQDIIKPVDETTQEATQKLVESLMKF
;
A
#
# COMPACT_ATOMS: atom_id res chain seq x y z
N MET A 1 -0.41 -56.11 16.97
CA MET A 1 -0.57 -55.40 15.68
C MET A 1 -0.84 -53.93 15.99
N LYS A 2 0.19 -53.07 16.01
CA LYS A 2 0.01 -51.64 16.31
C LYS A 2 -0.62 -50.95 15.11
N LEU A 3 -1.84 -50.45 15.25
CA LEU A 3 -2.49 -49.56 14.29
C LEU A 3 -1.60 -48.33 14.09
N PHE A 4 -0.92 -48.25 12.95
CA PHE A 4 -0.38 -47.01 12.47
C PHE A 4 -1.56 -46.09 12.14
N LYS A 5 -2.00 -45.27 13.10
CA LYS A 5 -2.86 -44.13 12.81
C LYS A 5 -2.10 -43.27 11.80
N ARG A 6 -2.55 -43.30 10.54
CA ARG A 6 -2.08 -42.39 9.49
C ARG A 6 -2.29 -40.99 10.05
N LYS A 7 -1.19 -40.29 10.36
CA LYS A 7 -1.25 -38.89 10.81
C LYS A 7 -1.83 -38.12 9.63
N GLU A 8 -3.05 -37.61 9.81
CA GLU A 8 -3.73 -36.84 8.78
C GLU A 8 -2.85 -35.64 8.40
N ASP A 9 -2.70 -35.37 7.10
CA ASP A 9 -1.91 -34.22 6.66
C ASP A 9 -2.62 -32.96 7.14
N TRP A 10 -1.96 -32.18 7.98
CA TRP A 10 -2.53 -30.97 8.56
C TRP A 10 -2.96 -29.97 7.48
N LYS A 11 -2.35 -30.03 6.28
CA LYS A 11 -2.73 -29.21 5.12
C LYS A 11 -4.15 -29.47 4.63
N ASN A 12 -4.72 -30.63 4.94
CA ASN A 12 -6.12 -30.93 4.63
C ASN A 12 -7.10 -30.09 5.45
N ASN A 13 -6.64 -29.49 6.56
CA ASN A 13 -7.43 -28.56 7.36
C ASN A 13 -7.36 -27.10 6.86
N LEU A 14 -6.60 -26.84 5.79
CA LEU A 14 -6.61 -25.54 5.12
C LEU A 14 -7.72 -25.51 4.06
N ASP A 15 -8.33 -24.36 3.86
CA ASP A 15 -9.13 -24.07 2.68
C ASP A 15 -8.25 -24.04 1.41
N ASP A 16 -8.86 -24.11 0.24
CA ASP A 16 -8.12 -24.25 -1.01
C ASP A 16 -7.31 -23.00 -1.38
N GLU A 17 -7.76 -21.81 -1.01
CA GLU A 17 -7.01 -20.56 -1.18
C GLU A 17 -5.75 -20.58 -0.31
N SER A 18 -5.87 -20.93 0.97
CA SER A 18 -4.73 -21.08 1.88
C SER A 18 -3.72 -22.12 1.40
N LYS A 19 -4.16 -23.24 0.83
CA LYS A 19 -3.27 -24.25 0.23
C LYS A 19 -2.52 -23.70 -0.97
N GLN A 20 -3.21 -22.93 -1.81
CA GLN A 20 -2.59 -22.31 -2.98
C GLN A 20 -1.53 -21.28 -2.55
N LEU A 21 -1.87 -20.38 -1.63
CA LEU A 21 -0.92 -19.39 -1.08
C LEU A 21 0.31 -20.07 -0.46
N LEU A 22 0.10 -21.13 0.32
CA LEU A 22 1.21 -21.90 0.88
C LEU A 22 2.10 -22.50 -0.21
N SER A 23 1.50 -23.02 -1.29
CA SER A 23 2.26 -23.57 -2.42
C SER A 23 3.09 -22.49 -3.12
N GLU A 24 2.51 -21.31 -3.37
CA GLU A 24 3.20 -20.19 -4.01
C GLU A 24 4.38 -19.70 -3.15
N VAL A 25 4.16 -19.56 -1.84
CA VAL A 25 5.22 -19.18 -0.89
C VAL A 25 6.34 -20.21 -0.90
N LEU A 26 6.04 -21.51 -0.82
CA LEU A 26 7.05 -22.56 -0.86
C LEU A 26 7.79 -22.60 -2.20
N ASP A 27 7.11 -22.34 -3.31
CA ASP A 27 7.72 -22.28 -4.63
C ASP A 27 8.71 -21.11 -4.76
N SER A 28 8.39 -19.96 -4.17
CA SER A 28 9.31 -18.80 -4.10
C SER A 28 10.64 -19.13 -3.42
N THR A 29 10.66 -20.10 -2.50
CA THR A 29 11.85 -20.51 -1.75
C THR A 29 12.81 -21.40 -2.54
N LYS A 30 12.38 -21.98 -3.68
CA LYS A 30 13.20 -22.95 -4.45
C LYS A 30 14.55 -22.39 -4.89
N LYS A 31 14.69 -21.07 -5.04
CA LYS A 31 15.98 -20.41 -5.33
C LYS A 31 17.01 -20.53 -4.19
N HIS A 32 16.56 -20.83 -2.97
CA HIS A 32 17.38 -21.08 -1.78
C HIS A 32 17.57 -22.56 -1.50
N ARG A 33 17.24 -23.44 -2.45
CA ARG A 33 17.26 -24.90 -2.26
C ARG A 33 18.58 -25.44 -1.72
N TYR A 34 19.70 -24.90 -2.19
CA TYR A 34 21.01 -25.29 -1.68
C TYR A 34 21.17 -24.99 -0.19
N ALA A 35 20.67 -23.83 0.27
CA ALA A 35 20.82 -23.39 1.65
C ALA A 35 19.94 -24.21 2.62
N TYR A 36 18.66 -24.45 2.28
CA TYR A 36 17.80 -25.21 3.19
C TYR A 36 18.07 -26.72 3.15
N ASN A 37 18.55 -27.27 2.04
CA ASN A 37 18.90 -28.68 1.96
C ASN A 37 20.18 -29.04 2.73
N SER A 38 21.06 -28.06 2.98
CA SER A 38 22.28 -28.25 3.77
C SER A 38 22.06 -28.08 5.28
N ALA A 39 20.84 -27.76 5.71
CA ALA A 39 20.53 -27.53 7.12
C ALA A 39 20.16 -28.83 7.85
N ASP A 40 20.46 -28.90 9.15
CA ASP A 40 20.11 -30.04 10.00
C ASP A 40 18.59 -30.31 10.03
N ASP A 41 17.79 -29.24 10.07
CA ASP A 41 16.34 -29.30 9.88
C ASP A 41 15.93 -28.55 8.62
N VAL A 42 15.78 -29.33 7.54
CA VAL A 42 15.37 -28.84 6.22
C VAL A 42 14.03 -28.09 6.27
N LYS A 43 13.07 -28.53 7.10
CA LYS A 43 11.72 -27.93 7.14
C LYS A 43 11.77 -26.58 7.84
N ILE A 44 12.51 -26.47 8.94
CA ILE A 44 12.71 -25.20 9.64
C ILE A 44 13.50 -24.24 8.73
N ALA A 45 14.55 -24.71 8.06
CA ALA A 45 15.32 -23.87 7.15
C ALA A 45 14.48 -23.40 5.96
N GLN A 46 13.63 -24.26 5.40
CA GLN A 46 12.69 -23.88 4.34
C GLN A 46 11.70 -22.82 4.83
N LEU A 47 11.17 -22.94 6.05
CA LEU A 47 10.31 -21.92 6.66
C LEU A 47 11.02 -20.57 6.80
N TRP A 48 12.27 -20.55 7.27
CA TRP A 48 13.07 -19.32 7.34
C TRP A 48 13.28 -18.70 5.97
N THR A 49 13.55 -19.50 4.94
CA THR A 49 13.70 -19.00 3.57
C THR A 49 12.39 -18.43 3.02
N ALA A 50 11.23 -19.00 3.39
CA ALA A 50 9.92 -18.45 3.06
C ALA A 50 9.70 -17.07 3.71
N LEU A 51 10.04 -16.92 5.00
CA LEU A 51 9.96 -15.64 5.71
C LEU A 51 10.83 -14.55 5.07
N VAL A 52 12.03 -14.91 4.60
CA VAL A 52 12.91 -13.99 3.88
C VAL A 52 12.27 -13.51 2.57
N GLU A 53 11.63 -14.41 1.82
CA GLU A 53 10.96 -14.04 0.57
C GLU A 53 9.74 -13.16 0.80
N LEU A 54 8.90 -13.49 1.78
CA LEU A 54 7.78 -12.64 2.19
C LEU A 54 8.26 -11.24 2.61
N LYS A 55 9.39 -11.14 3.33
CA LYS A 55 9.95 -9.84 3.71
C LYS A 55 10.43 -9.03 2.51
N LYS A 56 11.00 -9.68 1.48
CA LYS A 56 11.40 -9.01 0.23
C LYS A 56 10.19 -8.47 -0.52
N GLU A 57 9.12 -9.27 -0.61
CA GLU A 57 7.87 -8.84 -1.24
C GLU A 57 7.24 -7.66 -0.51
N LEU A 58 7.15 -7.73 0.83
CA LEU A 58 6.67 -6.61 1.66
C LEU A 58 7.48 -5.33 1.41
N ASN A 59 8.81 -5.43 1.38
CA ASN A 59 9.68 -4.29 1.13
C ASN A 59 9.45 -3.72 -0.28
N ARG A 60 9.29 -4.58 -1.29
CA ARG A 60 9.00 -4.17 -2.68
C ARG A 60 7.65 -3.46 -2.78
N THR A 61 6.61 -3.98 -2.12
CA THR A 61 5.28 -3.36 -2.06
C THR A 61 5.35 -1.97 -1.40
N ASN A 62 6.07 -1.87 -0.28
CA ASN A 62 6.26 -0.59 0.40
C ASN A 62 7.02 0.42 -0.46
N GLU A 63 8.05 -0.03 -1.20
CA GLU A 63 8.79 0.83 -2.12
C GLU A 63 7.90 1.34 -3.27
N LEU A 64 7.08 0.47 -3.86
CA LEU A 64 6.13 0.85 -4.90
C LEU A 64 5.07 1.82 -4.37
N LEU A 65 4.53 1.57 -3.18
CA LEU A 65 3.59 2.50 -2.51
C LEU A 65 4.25 3.85 -2.25
N GLY A 66 5.49 3.87 -1.74
CA GLY A 66 6.24 5.11 -1.53
C GLY A 66 6.46 5.89 -2.82
N LYS A 67 6.78 5.20 -3.92
CA LYS A 67 6.91 5.80 -5.26
C LYS A 67 5.61 6.40 -5.79
N LEU A 68 4.46 5.89 -5.36
CA LEU A 68 3.14 6.41 -5.76
C LEU A 68 2.65 7.56 -4.87
N GLN A 69 3.06 7.59 -3.59
CA GLN A 69 2.61 8.62 -2.64
C GLN A 69 3.03 10.03 -3.03
N GLU A 70 4.29 10.25 -3.42
CA GLU A 70 4.79 11.59 -3.73
C GLU A 70 4.15 12.19 -5.00
N PRO A 71 4.06 11.46 -6.13
CA PRO A 71 3.30 11.94 -7.29
C PRO A 71 1.82 12.21 -6.96
N TRP A 72 1.20 11.38 -6.12
CA TRP A 72 -0.19 11.59 -5.73
C TRP A 72 -0.38 12.87 -4.92
N LYS A 73 0.50 13.15 -3.94
CA LYS A 73 0.50 14.42 -3.20
C LYS A 73 0.65 15.62 -4.14
N ALA A 74 1.53 15.52 -5.13
CA ALA A 74 1.71 16.57 -6.13
C ALA A 74 0.44 16.79 -6.96
N ILE A 75 -0.20 15.71 -7.42
CA ILE A 75 -1.47 15.79 -8.16
C ILE A 75 -2.57 16.44 -7.32
N VAL A 76 -2.71 16.04 -6.05
CA VAL A 76 -3.67 16.65 -5.12
C VAL A 76 -3.37 18.14 -4.92
N SER A 77 -2.10 18.51 -4.73
CA SER A 77 -1.70 19.92 -4.57
C SER A 77 -2.02 20.77 -5.80
N VAL A 78 -1.82 20.24 -7.01
CA VAL A 78 -2.17 20.94 -8.26
C VAL A 78 -3.69 21.09 -8.36
N GLY A 79 -4.46 20.05 -8.04
CA GLY A 79 -5.92 20.11 -8.03
C GLY A 79 -6.47 21.14 -7.06
N GLU A 80 -5.92 21.21 -5.84
CA GLU A 80 -6.32 22.22 -4.83
C GLU A 80 -5.98 23.65 -5.28
N GLU A 81 -4.85 23.84 -5.92
CA GLU A 81 -4.45 25.16 -6.44
C GLU A 81 -5.36 25.62 -7.60
N GLU A 82 -5.72 24.72 -8.51
CA GLU A 82 -6.68 25.04 -9.59
C GLU A 82 -8.10 25.26 -9.06
N LYS A 83 -8.53 24.51 -8.02
CA LYS A 83 -9.78 24.76 -7.30
C LYS A 83 -9.76 26.18 -6.70
N ARG A 84 -8.68 26.56 -6.01
CA ARG A 84 -8.52 27.90 -5.43
C ARG A 84 -8.63 28.99 -6.49
N LYS A 85 -7.87 28.92 -7.58
CA LYS A 85 -7.92 29.90 -8.67
C LYS A 85 -9.33 30.06 -9.25
N THR A 86 -10.04 28.95 -9.41
CA THR A 86 -11.43 28.96 -9.92
C THR A 86 -12.37 29.67 -8.95
N VAL A 87 -12.26 29.39 -7.65
CA VAL A 87 -13.05 30.05 -6.60
C VAL A 87 -12.71 31.53 -6.52
N GLU A 88 -11.44 31.90 -6.53
CA GLU A 88 -10.99 33.30 -6.54
C GLU A 88 -11.59 34.08 -7.70
N LYS A 89 -11.50 33.52 -8.92
CA LYS A 89 -12.05 34.14 -10.11
C LYS A 89 -13.56 34.34 -10.01
N LEU A 90 -14.30 33.31 -9.58
CA LEU A 90 -15.75 33.40 -9.40
C LEU A 90 -16.14 34.47 -8.37
N VAL A 91 -15.44 34.53 -7.23
CA VAL A 91 -15.72 35.53 -6.20
C VAL A 91 -15.38 36.94 -6.68
N GLN A 92 -14.25 37.12 -7.38
CA GLN A 92 -13.87 38.41 -7.97
C GLN A 92 -14.87 38.88 -9.03
N ASP A 93 -15.36 37.99 -9.88
CA ASP A 93 -16.35 38.31 -10.91
C ASP A 93 -17.69 38.75 -10.31
N ILE A 94 -18.07 38.19 -9.15
CA ILE A 94 -19.31 38.51 -8.42
C ILE A 94 -19.18 39.81 -7.61
N ILE A 95 -18.12 39.94 -6.80
CA ILE A 95 -17.96 41.04 -5.84
C ILE A 95 -17.38 42.29 -6.51
N LYS A 96 -16.56 42.11 -7.56
CA LYS A 96 -15.85 43.19 -8.28
C LYS A 96 -15.20 44.19 -7.31
N PRO A 97 -14.29 43.73 -6.42
CA PRO A 97 -13.71 44.58 -5.39
C PRO A 97 -12.96 45.77 -6.01
N VAL A 98 -13.22 46.97 -5.47
CA VAL A 98 -12.72 48.26 -6.02
C VAL A 98 -11.75 48.96 -5.08
N ASP A 99 -11.67 48.53 -3.83
CA ASP A 99 -10.87 49.13 -2.77
C ASP A 99 -10.22 48.06 -1.88
N GLU A 100 -9.22 48.44 -1.08
CA GLU A 100 -8.45 47.50 -0.25
C GLU A 100 -9.31 46.72 0.75
N THR A 101 -10.38 47.34 1.28
CA THR A 101 -11.25 46.66 2.25
C THR A 101 -12.13 45.59 1.59
N THR A 102 -12.59 45.83 0.36
CA THR A 102 -13.32 44.82 -0.42
C THR A 102 -12.40 43.72 -0.96
N GLN A 103 -11.11 44.00 -1.20
CA GLN A 103 -10.11 42.99 -1.53
C GLN A 103 -9.84 42.04 -0.36
N GLU A 104 -9.64 42.57 0.86
CA GLU A 104 -9.45 41.73 2.06
C GLU A 104 -10.68 40.87 2.36
N ALA A 105 -11.89 41.43 2.21
CA ALA A 105 -13.13 40.69 2.40
C ALA A 105 -13.29 39.55 1.36
N THR A 106 -12.90 39.81 0.11
CA THR A 106 -12.89 38.82 -0.97
C THR A 106 -11.95 37.66 -0.65
N GLN A 107 -10.75 37.96 -0.16
CA GLN A 107 -9.74 36.96 0.18
C GLN A 107 -10.19 36.07 1.36
N LYS A 108 -10.78 36.67 2.40
CA LYS A 108 -11.38 35.92 3.52
C LYS A 108 -12.52 35.00 3.08
N LEU A 109 -13.32 35.42 2.08
CA LEU A 109 -14.41 34.60 1.53
C LEU A 109 -13.86 33.38 0.79
N VAL A 110 -12.84 33.57 -0.06
CA VAL A 110 -12.14 32.48 -0.76
C VAL A 110 -11.57 31.48 0.25
N GLU A 111 -10.89 31.94 1.30
CA GLU A 111 -10.35 31.08 2.35
C GLU A 111 -11.44 30.28 3.09
N SER A 112 -12.61 30.89 3.31
CA SER A 112 -13.75 30.21 3.93
C SER A 112 -14.31 29.12 3.00
N LEU A 113 -14.42 29.40 1.71
CA LEU A 113 -14.91 28.45 0.70
C LEU A 113 -13.94 27.28 0.46
N MET A 114 -12.63 27.49 0.63
CA MET A 114 -11.62 26.44 0.52
C MET A 114 -11.59 25.47 1.72
N LYS A 115 -12.31 25.77 2.82
CA LYS A 115 -12.42 24.88 4.00
C LYS A 115 -13.55 23.84 3.88
N PHE A 116 -14.40 23.93 2.85
CA PHE A 116 -15.48 22.99 2.52
C PHE A 116 -15.12 22.12 1.32
#